data_AF-A0A2M6X8Q2-F1
#
_entry.id   AF-A0A2M6X8Q2-F1
#
_cell.length_a   1.000
_cell.length_b   1.000
_cell.length_c   1.000
_cell.angle_alpha   90.00
_cell.angle_beta   90.00
_cell.angle_gamma   90.00
#
_symmetry.space_group_name_H-M   'P 1'
#
loop_
_entity.id
_entity.type
_entity.pdbx_description
1 polymer ?
#
loop_
_entity_poly.entity_id
_entity_poly.type
_entity_poly.pdbx_seq_one_letter_code
_entity_poly.pdbx_strand_id
1 'polypeptide(L)'
;EINKQMPELEKIALLREILEQAEASLAQAKKVINEFLGVETKLNKPKIGQKQILEKVQELAANVGKSRIIQGVFNGQSMVAPDGTEYPVPANYASKSKMIQGDTLKLTIAEDGSFIYKQIGPIERKKVLGVLSQSEDGEYQVIVENNKTYKVLLASVTYFKGEAGDEVTLVVPASGDSEWGAIENILKKNSLQDMVREKEDKDAVPDQDQDQDGEKEVVPGQIVDDLDSELEGLEGLVDDEE
;
A
#
# COMPACT_ATOMS: atom_id res chain seq x y z
N GLU A 1 50.59 -10.35 49.36
CA GLU A 1 49.36 -10.48 48.53
C GLU A 1 49.62 -11.38 47.34
N ILE A 2 49.30 -12.68 47.42
CA ILE A 2 49.31 -13.58 46.25
C ILE A 2 48.26 -14.67 46.48
N ASN A 3 46.95 -14.37 46.38
CA ASN A 3 45.94 -15.44 46.22
C ASN A 3 44.53 -14.96 45.81
N LYS A 4 44.39 -14.21 44.70
CA LYS A 4 43.05 -13.83 44.19
C LYS A 4 42.81 -14.05 42.68
N GLN A 5 43.81 -14.52 41.92
CA GLN A 5 43.71 -14.70 40.46
C GLN A 5 43.36 -16.13 40.00
N MET A 6 43.51 -17.15 40.85
CA MET A 6 43.19 -18.54 40.46
C MET A 6 41.69 -18.81 40.13
N PRO A 7 40.67 -18.18 40.76
CA PRO A 7 39.27 -18.52 40.47
C PRO A 7 38.71 -17.89 39.18
N GLU A 8 39.42 -16.94 38.56
CA GLU A 8 38.96 -16.28 37.32
C GLU A 8 39.42 -17.04 36.07
N LEU A 9 40.63 -17.60 36.12
CA LEU A 9 41.17 -18.50 35.08
C LEU A 9 40.35 -19.79 34.95
N GLU A 10 39.91 -20.38 36.07
CA GLU A 10 39.04 -21.56 36.06
C GLU A 10 37.66 -21.26 35.44
N LYS A 11 37.10 -20.07 35.67
CA LYS A 11 35.85 -19.63 35.04
C LYS A 11 36.01 -19.42 33.54
N ILE A 12 37.13 -18.85 33.09
CA ILE A 12 37.43 -18.68 31.67
C ILE A 12 37.63 -20.03 30.98
N ALA A 13 38.30 -20.97 31.64
CA ALA A 13 38.46 -22.34 31.14
C ALA A 13 37.11 -23.05 31.00
N LEU A 14 36.25 -22.95 32.01
CA LEU A 14 34.90 -23.50 31.98
C LEU A 14 34.04 -22.87 30.87
N LEU A 15 34.11 -21.54 30.69
CA LEU A 15 33.38 -20.86 29.62
C LEU A 15 33.87 -21.28 28.22
N ARG A 16 35.17 -21.50 28.04
CA ARG A 16 35.73 -22.03 26.79
C ARG A 16 35.23 -23.45 26.51
N GLU A 17 35.21 -24.30 27.52
CA GLU A 17 34.71 -25.68 27.39
C GLU A 17 33.23 -25.69 27.00
N ILE A 18 32.41 -24.86 27.63
CA ILE A 18 30.98 -24.72 27.29
C ILE A 18 30.80 -24.21 25.85
N LEU A 19 31.63 -23.24 25.41
CA LEU A 19 31.62 -22.74 24.03
C LEU A 19 31.96 -23.83 23.02
N GLU A 20 33.00 -24.62 23.28
CA GLU A 20 33.42 -25.72 22.40
C GLU A 20 32.33 -26.81 22.31
N GLN A 21 31.68 -27.13 23.44
CA GLN A 21 30.53 -28.05 23.47
C GLN A 21 29.33 -27.52 22.68
N ALA A 22 29.04 -26.21 22.78
CA ALA A 22 27.96 -25.58 22.02
C ALA A 22 28.26 -25.58 20.51
N GLU A 23 29.49 -25.30 20.11
CA GLU A 23 29.92 -25.34 18.70
C GLU A 23 29.83 -26.76 18.12
N ALA A 24 30.26 -27.76 18.87
CA ALA A 24 30.14 -29.17 18.48
C ALA A 24 28.66 -29.57 18.30
N SER A 25 27.79 -29.13 19.21
CA SER A 25 26.35 -29.39 19.15
C SER A 25 25.70 -28.71 17.92
N LEU A 26 26.09 -27.48 17.61
CA LEU A 26 25.65 -26.77 16.40
C LEU A 26 26.12 -27.46 15.12
N ALA A 27 27.36 -27.96 15.09
CA ALA A 27 27.89 -28.70 13.95
C ALA A 27 27.13 -30.02 13.72
N GLN A 28 26.75 -30.72 14.78
CA GLN A 28 25.92 -31.92 14.69
C GLN A 28 24.51 -31.61 14.19
N ALA A 29 23.87 -30.56 14.72
CA ALA A 29 22.56 -30.12 14.25
C ALA A 29 22.56 -29.79 12.75
N LYS A 30 23.61 -29.14 12.24
CA LYS A 30 23.78 -28.87 10.81
C LYS A 30 23.90 -30.15 9.98
N LYS A 31 24.60 -31.17 10.48
CA LYS A 31 24.71 -32.48 9.79
C LYS A 31 23.35 -33.17 9.73
N VAL A 32 22.62 -33.20 10.84
CA VAL A 32 21.25 -33.77 10.90
C VAL A 32 20.33 -33.05 9.92
N ILE A 33 20.38 -31.71 9.84
CA ILE A 33 19.59 -30.93 8.89
C ILE A 33 19.94 -31.33 7.44
N ASN A 34 21.21 -31.48 7.10
CA ASN A 34 21.62 -31.88 5.75
C ASN A 34 21.23 -33.32 5.41
N GLU A 35 21.23 -34.22 6.40
CA GLU A 35 20.80 -35.61 6.26
C GLU A 35 19.27 -35.71 6.10
N PHE A 36 18.51 -34.92 6.87
CA PHE A 36 17.05 -34.84 6.77
C PHE A 36 16.57 -34.17 5.48
N LEU A 37 17.33 -33.21 4.96
CA LEU A 37 16.99 -32.51 3.72
C LEU A 37 17.25 -33.34 2.46
N GLY A 38 17.89 -34.51 2.56
CA GLY A 38 17.92 -35.54 1.50
C GLY A 38 18.01 -34.99 0.08
N VAL A 39 18.90 -34.03 -0.18
CA VAL A 39 18.95 -33.30 -1.46
C VAL A 39 19.67 -34.15 -2.51
N GLU A 40 19.09 -35.30 -2.86
CA GLU A 40 19.19 -35.84 -4.21
C GLU A 40 18.15 -35.13 -5.08
N THR A 41 18.45 -33.90 -5.50
CA THR A 41 17.53 -33.15 -6.36
C THR A 41 17.77 -33.48 -7.83
N LYS A 42 17.18 -34.59 -8.28
CA LYS A 42 16.54 -34.62 -9.60
C LYS A 42 15.32 -33.70 -9.55
N LEU A 43 15.54 -32.39 -9.64
CA LEU A 43 14.46 -31.41 -9.78
C LEU A 43 14.64 -30.65 -11.09
N ASN A 44 13.60 -30.75 -11.91
CA ASN A 44 13.33 -29.85 -13.03
C ASN A 44 13.46 -28.40 -12.54
N LYS A 45 14.50 -27.72 -13.03
CA LYS A 45 14.87 -26.36 -12.64
C LYS A 45 13.97 -25.33 -13.33
N PRO A 46 13.35 -24.39 -12.60
CA PRO A 46 13.18 -23.02 -13.09
C PRO A 46 14.57 -22.38 -13.18
N LYS A 47 14.85 -21.72 -14.30
CA LYS A 47 16.16 -21.16 -14.65
C LYS A 47 16.49 -19.89 -13.84
N ILE A 48 16.93 -20.04 -12.59
CA ILE A 48 17.77 -19.03 -11.92
C ILE A 48 18.99 -19.77 -11.38
N GLY A 49 20.19 -19.39 -11.82
CA GLY A 49 21.42 -20.11 -11.51
C GLY A 49 21.73 -20.06 -10.01
N GLN A 50 21.97 -21.21 -9.38
CA GLN A 50 22.39 -21.32 -7.97
C GLN A 50 23.53 -20.36 -7.60
N LYS A 51 24.42 -20.04 -8.54
CA LYS A 51 25.49 -19.05 -8.39
C LYS A 51 24.97 -17.63 -8.10
N GLN A 52 23.93 -17.18 -8.80
CA GLN A 52 23.31 -15.86 -8.58
C GLN A 52 22.59 -15.79 -7.23
N ILE A 53 22.00 -16.92 -6.80
CA ILE A 53 21.38 -17.01 -5.47
C ILE A 53 22.46 -16.95 -4.39
N LEU A 54 23.57 -17.65 -4.56
CA LEU A 54 24.66 -17.68 -3.60
C LEU A 54 25.39 -16.33 -3.50
N GLU A 55 25.62 -15.66 -4.63
CA GLU A 55 26.16 -14.30 -4.71
C GLU A 55 25.23 -13.32 -4.00
N LYS A 56 23.93 -13.38 -4.28
CA LYS A 56 22.94 -12.51 -3.61
C LYS A 56 22.82 -12.80 -2.11
N VAL A 57 22.97 -14.05 -1.68
CA VAL A 57 23.01 -14.42 -0.25
C VAL A 57 24.28 -13.90 0.42
N GLN A 58 25.44 -13.95 -0.25
CA GLN A 58 26.69 -13.38 0.25
C GLN A 58 26.66 -11.84 0.31
N GLU A 59 26.09 -11.18 -0.70
CA GLU A 59 25.85 -9.73 -0.68
C GLU A 59 24.90 -9.33 0.46
N LEU A 60 23.81 -10.08 0.65
CA LEU A 60 22.88 -9.86 1.76
C LEU A 60 23.59 -10.05 3.11
N ALA A 61 24.41 -11.08 3.27
CA ALA A 61 25.16 -11.35 4.50
C ALA A 61 26.24 -10.29 4.79
N ALA A 62 26.89 -9.73 3.76
CA ALA A 62 27.86 -8.64 3.92
C ALA A 62 27.21 -7.34 4.42
N ASN A 63 25.92 -7.11 4.10
CA ASN A 63 25.14 -5.95 4.55
C ASN A 63 24.52 -6.11 5.96
N VAL A 64 24.57 -7.30 6.57
CA VAL A 64 24.05 -7.54 7.94
C VAL A 64 24.92 -6.86 9.01
N GLY A 65 26.17 -6.49 8.68
CA GLY A 65 27.12 -5.93 9.65
C GLY A 65 26.95 -4.45 10.01
N LYS A 66 26.19 -3.66 9.23
CA LYS A 66 26.07 -2.19 9.44
C LYS A 66 24.64 -1.64 9.45
N SER A 67 23.64 -2.46 9.18
CA SER A 67 22.24 -2.03 9.24
C SER A 67 21.68 -2.16 10.65
N ARG A 68 21.09 -1.08 11.18
CA ARG A 68 20.44 -1.10 12.51
C ARG A 68 19.00 -1.57 12.35
N ILE A 69 18.64 -2.62 13.07
CA ILE A 69 17.28 -3.17 13.10
C ILE A 69 16.60 -2.76 14.39
N ILE A 70 15.39 -2.21 14.28
CA ILE A 70 14.54 -1.82 15.40
C ILE A 70 13.17 -2.48 15.18
N GLN A 71 12.57 -2.99 16.25
CA GLN A 71 11.17 -3.43 16.23
C GLN A 71 10.34 -2.45 17.05
N GLY A 72 9.08 -2.28 16.67
CA GLY A 72 8.17 -1.38 17.36
C GLY A 72 6.72 -1.64 16.98
N VAL A 73 5.83 -0.87 17.58
CA VAL A 73 4.38 -0.99 17.43
C VAL A 73 3.84 0.24 16.70
N PHE A 74 3.00 0.05 15.70
CA PHE A 74 2.37 1.14 14.96
C PHE A 74 1.30 1.82 15.83
N ASN A 75 1.35 3.15 15.95
CA ASN A 75 0.38 3.95 16.71
C ASN A 75 -0.72 4.59 15.85
N GLY A 76 -0.70 4.37 14.53
CA GLY A 76 -1.62 5.01 13.57
C GLY A 76 -0.91 5.93 12.56
N GLN A 77 0.25 6.48 12.92
CA GLN A 77 1.07 7.33 12.03
C GLN A 77 2.56 6.95 12.09
N SER A 78 3.05 6.58 13.26
CA SER A 78 4.45 6.26 13.55
C SER A 78 4.60 4.83 14.11
N MET A 79 5.81 4.31 14.05
CA MET A 79 6.24 3.13 14.79
C MET A 79 6.87 3.58 16.11
N VAL A 80 6.33 3.12 17.23
CA VAL A 80 6.87 3.38 18.58
C VAL A 80 7.81 2.24 18.97
N ALA A 81 9.07 2.55 19.20
CA ALA A 81 10.07 1.59 19.68
C ALA A 81 9.95 1.35 21.20
N PRO A 82 10.57 0.30 21.76
CA PRO A 82 10.52 -0.01 23.20
C PRO A 82 11.06 1.09 24.12
N ASP A 83 11.93 1.96 23.59
CA ASP A 83 12.47 3.13 24.30
C ASP A 83 11.55 4.37 24.23
N GLY A 84 10.38 4.23 23.59
CA GLY A 84 9.41 5.31 23.37
C GLY A 84 9.73 6.20 22.16
N THR A 85 10.82 5.95 21.44
CA THR A 85 11.15 6.72 20.24
C THR A 85 10.14 6.45 19.14
N GLU A 86 9.57 7.52 18.58
CA GLU A 86 8.67 7.42 17.43
C GLU A 86 9.41 7.57 16.11
N TYR A 87 9.14 6.64 15.19
CA TYR A 87 9.66 6.65 13.84
C TYR A 87 8.49 6.82 12.86
N PRO A 88 8.37 7.97 12.16
CA PRO A 88 7.27 8.22 11.24
C PRO A 88 7.20 7.17 10.12
N VAL A 89 6.02 6.59 9.92
CA VAL A 89 5.79 5.60 8.86
C VAL A 89 5.24 6.33 7.63
N PRO A 90 5.76 6.06 6.42
CA PRO A 90 5.22 6.67 5.20
C PRO A 90 3.73 6.37 5.04
N ALA A 91 2.91 7.43 4.91
CA ALA A 91 1.45 7.32 4.87
C ALA A 91 0.94 6.38 3.77
N ASN A 92 1.58 6.37 2.59
CA ASN A 92 1.24 5.48 1.49
C ASN A 92 1.53 4.00 1.80
N TYR A 93 2.59 3.72 2.55
CA TYR A 93 2.91 2.35 2.96
C TYR A 93 1.88 1.84 3.97
N ALA A 94 1.54 2.69 4.95
CA ALA A 94 0.52 2.38 5.95
C ALA A 94 -0.88 2.20 5.34
N SER A 95 -1.29 3.06 4.41
CA SER A 95 -2.59 2.94 3.71
C SER A 95 -2.66 1.68 2.84
N LYS A 96 -1.64 1.44 2.01
CA LYS A 96 -1.60 0.27 1.12
C LYS A 96 -1.57 -1.05 1.88
N SER A 97 -0.89 -1.09 3.03
CA SER A 97 -0.81 -2.28 3.88
C SER A 97 -1.99 -2.42 4.84
N LYS A 98 -2.94 -1.47 4.82
CA LYS A 98 -4.09 -1.40 5.74
C LYS A 98 -3.65 -1.58 7.20
N MET A 99 -2.62 -0.85 7.56
CA MET A 99 -1.97 -0.95 8.86
C MET A 99 -2.85 -0.32 9.93
N ILE A 100 -3.02 -1.01 11.06
CA ILE A 100 -3.83 -0.55 12.19
C ILE A 100 -2.99 -0.41 13.44
N GLN A 101 -3.43 0.45 14.35
CA GLN A 101 -2.78 0.64 15.64
C GLN A 101 -2.61 -0.70 16.36
N GLY A 102 -1.41 -0.96 16.86
CA GLY A 102 -1.01 -2.22 17.47
C GLY A 102 -0.23 -3.17 16.56
N ASP A 103 -0.22 -2.95 15.24
CA ASP A 103 0.57 -3.77 14.32
C ASP A 103 2.08 -3.68 14.64
N THR A 104 2.77 -4.82 14.66
CA THR A 104 4.21 -4.89 14.91
C THR A 104 4.99 -4.68 13.62
N LEU A 105 5.94 -3.75 13.67
CA LEU A 105 6.79 -3.36 12.55
C LEU A 105 8.26 -3.66 12.87
N LYS A 106 9.01 -3.97 11.81
CA LYS A 106 10.47 -3.97 11.78
C LYS A 106 10.92 -2.78 10.94
N LEU A 107 11.68 -1.89 11.55
CA LEU A 107 12.45 -0.84 10.89
C LEU A 107 13.88 -1.34 10.67
N THR A 108 14.36 -1.24 9.45
CA THR A 108 15.78 -1.40 9.11
C THR A 108 16.30 -0.06 8.65
N ILE A 109 17.31 0.45 9.37
CA ILE A 109 18.05 1.65 8.99
C ILE A 109 19.27 1.15 8.20
N ALA A 110 19.28 1.44 6.90
CA ALA A 110 20.38 1.08 6.02
C ALA A 110 21.60 1.98 6.25
N GLU A 111 22.73 1.62 5.66
CA GLU A 111 23.99 2.38 5.80
C GLU A 111 23.88 3.81 5.27
N ASP A 112 23.02 4.03 4.28
CA ASP A 112 22.71 5.35 3.70
C ASP A 112 21.74 6.18 4.55
N GLY A 113 21.30 5.64 5.70
CA GLY A 113 20.33 6.27 6.60
C GLY A 113 18.87 6.10 6.17
N SER A 114 18.58 5.39 5.07
CA SER A 114 17.22 5.15 4.63
C SER A 114 16.46 4.24 5.58
N PHE A 115 15.17 4.53 5.76
CA PHE A 115 14.26 3.77 6.62
C PHE A 115 13.44 2.79 5.80
N ILE A 116 13.60 1.51 6.08
CA ILE A 116 12.86 0.43 5.44
C ILE A 116 11.97 -0.22 6.48
N TYR A 117 10.65 -0.03 6.32
CA TYR A 117 9.65 -0.64 7.18
C TYR A 117 9.13 -1.95 6.61
N LYS A 118 8.90 -2.92 7.49
CA LYS A 118 8.19 -4.15 7.17
C LYS A 118 7.22 -4.48 8.30
N GLN A 119 5.95 -4.67 7.97
CA GLN A 119 4.99 -5.29 8.88
C GLN A 119 5.39 -6.74 9.13
N ILE A 120 5.55 -7.11 10.39
CA ILE A 120 5.98 -8.45 10.82
C ILE A 120 4.97 -9.13 11.74
N GLY A 121 4.05 -8.39 12.35
CA GLY A 121 3.03 -8.94 13.24
C GLY A 121 1.72 -8.16 13.13
N PRO A 122 0.85 -8.46 12.16
CA PRO A 122 -0.49 -7.91 12.14
C PRO A 122 -1.28 -8.37 13.36
N ILE A 123 -1.99 -7.47 14.04
CA ILE A 123 -2.87 -7.86 15.15
C ILE A 123 -4.22 -8.38 14.65
N GLU A 124 -4.94 -9.07 15.54
CA GLU A 124 -6.33 -9.46 15.32
C GLU A 124 -7.21 -8.24 15.05
N ARG A 125 -8.02 -8.34 14.01
CA ARG A 125 -8.76 -7.23 13.44
C ARG A 125 -10.17 -7.65 13.04
N LYS A 126 -11.10 -6.71 13.11
CA LYS A 126 -12.47 -6.86 12.65
C LYS A 126 -12.81 -5.77 11.65
N LYS A 127 -13.85 -6.03 10.84
CA LYS A 127 -14.39 -5.07 9.89
C LYS A 127 -15.65 -4.46 10.46
N VAL A 128 -15.81 -3.17 10.28
CA VAL A 128 -16.99 -2.41 10.69
C VAL A 128 -17.40 -1.48 9.55
N LEU A 129 -18.70 -1.22 9.44
CA LEU A 129 -19.23 -0.23 8.52
C LEU A 129 -19.32 1.13 9.21
N GLY A 130 -19.09 2.19 8.46
CA GLY A 130 -19.22 3.55 8.94
C GLY A 130 -19.33 4.56 7.81
N VAL A 131 -19.44 5.83 8.16
CA VAL A 131 -19.57 6.94 7.21
C VAL A 131 -18.33 7.80 7.29
N LEU A 132 -17.73 8.11 6.14
CA LEU A 132 -16.60 9.03 6.07
C LEU A 132 -17.06 10.44 6.44
N SER A 133 -16.30 11.11 7.31
CA SER A 133 -16.53 12.49 7.73
C SER A 133 -15.19 13.21 7.81
N GLN A 134 -15.26 14.54 7.83
CA GLN A 134 -14.12 15.40 8.14
C GLN A 134 -14.38 16.09 9.48
N SER A 135 -13.37 16.19 10.34
CA SER A 135 -13.45 16.98 11.57
C SER A 135 -13.35 18.47 11.26
N GLU A 136 -13.65 19.32 12.25
CA GLU A 136 -13.51 20.78 12.14
C GLU A 136 -12.06 21.18 11.81
N ASP A 137 -11.08 20.40 12.28
CA ASP A 137 -9.64 20.59 12.02
C ASP A 137 -9.20 20.11 10.63
N GLY A 138 -10.12 19.57 9.82
CA GLY A 138 -9.83 19.07 8.48
C GLY A 138 -9.30 17.63 8.42
N GLU A 139 -9.21 16.93 9.56
CA GLU A 139 -8.79 15.53 9.60
C GLU A 139 -9.92 14.61 9.13
N TYR A 140 -9.59 13.59 8.33
CA TYR A 140 -10.59 12.59 7.96
C TYR A 140 -10.79 11.56 9.07
N GLN A 141 -12.05 11.24 9.32
CA GLN A 141 -12.48 10.26 10.31
C GLN A 141 -13.65 9.43 9.78
N VAL A 142 -13.85 8.24 10.33
CA VAL A 142 -15.01 7.40 10.04
C VAL A 142 -15.86 7.27 11.29
N ILE A 143 -17.13 7.61 11.17
CA ILE A 143 -18.13 7.48 12.24
C ILE A 143 -18.79 6.11 12.08
N VAL A 144 -18.70 5.27 13.11
CA VAL A 144 -19.32 3.94 13.13
C VAL A 144 -20.52 3.92 14.08
N GLU A 145 -21.16 2.75 14.22
CA GLU A 145 -22.23 2.54 15.20
C GLU A 145 -21.83 3.01 16.61
N ASN A 146 -22.82 3.45 17.38
CA ASN A 146 -22.67 4.04 18.72
C ASN A 146 -21.89 5.38 18.74
N ASN A 147 -21.81 6.06 17.60
CA ASN A 147 -21.16 7.38 17.46
C ASN A 147 -19.66 7.36 17.80
N LYS A 148 -19.02 6.18 17.74
CA LYS A 148 -17.57 6.07 17.89
C LYS A 148 -16.90 6.53 16.61
N THR A 149 -15.84 7.32 16.73
CA THR A 149 -15.07 7.85 15.60
C THR A 149 -13.68 7.23 15.57
N TYR A 150 -13.19 6.95 14.37
CA TYR A 150 -11.82 6.51 14.13
C TYR A 150 -11.15 7.45 13.14
N LYS A 151 -9.94 7.90 13.47
CA LYS A 151 -9.08 8.62 12.53
C LYS A 151 -8.62 7.69 11.43
N VAL A 152 -8.51 8.22 10.22
CA VAL A 152 -8.04 7.46 9.05
C VAL A 152 -6.98 8.24 8.30
N LEU A 153 -6.06 7.51 7.67
CA LEU A 153 -5.00 8.14 6.88
C LEU A 153 -5.57 8.80 5.63
N LEU A 154 -5.24 10.08 5.42
CA LEU A 154 -5.58 10.84 4.21
C LEU A 154 -5.18 10.10 2.92
N ALA A 155 -4.02 9.43 2.93
CA ALA A 155 -3.54 8.63 1.80
C ALA A 155 -4.52 7.51 1.38
N SER A 156 -5.30 6.98 2.32
CA SER A 156 -6.35 5.99 2.01
C SER A 156 -7.55 6.67 1.36
N VAL A 157 -7.98 7.81 1.91
CA VAL A 157 -9.11 8.58 1.39
C VAL A 157 -8.87 9.03 -0.05
N THR A 158 -7.69 9.57 -0.34
CA THR A 158 -7.33 10.02 -1.69
C THR A 158 -7.19 8.86 -2.68
N TYR A 159 -6.67 7.71 -2.23
CA TYR A 159 -6.57 6.51 -3.06
C TYR A 159 -7.94 6.01 -3.51
N PHE A 160 -8.92 5.95 -2.60
CA PHE A 160 -10.29 5.55 -2.92
C PHE A 160 -11.15 6.68 -3.50
N LYS A 161 -10.61 7.90 -3.59
CA LYS A 161 -11.34 9.12 -3.97
C LYS A 161 -12.62 9.30 -3.14
N GLY A 162 -12.51 9.08 -1.84
CA GLY A 162 -13.63 9.15 -0.91
C GLY A 162 -14.05 10.58 -0.62
N GLU A 163 -15.36 10.78 -0.45
CA GLU A 163 -15.97 12.05 -0.09
C GLU A 163 -16.74 11.92 1.23
N ALA A 164 -16.88 13.03 1.97
CA ALA A 164 -17.66 13.01 3.20
C ALA A 164 -19.10 12.55 2.91
N GLY A 165 -19.60 11.60 3.68
CA GLY A 165 -20.90 10.97 3.48
C GLY A 165 -20.87 9.66 2.68
N ASP A 166 -19.73 9.25 2.15
CA ASP A 166 -19.53 7.90 1.58
C ASP A 166 -19.55 6.83 2.67
N GLU A 167 -20.03 5.64 2.32
CA GLU A 167 -20.01 4.48 3.21
C GLU A 167 -18.65 3.78 3.11
N VAL A 168 -18.08 3.39 4.26
CA VAL A 168 -16.71 2.90 4.37
C VAL A 168 -16.71 1.57 5.10
N THR A 169 -16.03 0.58 4.54
CA THR A 169 -15.60 -0.60 5.29
C THR A 169 -14.27 -0.30 5.96
N LEU A 170 -14.30 -0.19 7.28
CA LEU A 170 -13.15 0.13 8.11
C LEU A 170 -12.62 -1.14 8.79
N VAL A 171 -11.30 -1.27 8.84
CA VAL A 171 -10.59 -2.31 9.58
C VAL A 171 -10.06 -1.70 10.87
N VAL A 172 -10.43 -2.30 12.00
CA VAL A 172 -10.05 -1.86 13.35
C VAL A 172 -9.56 -3.05 14.17
N PRO A 173 -8.83 -2.83 15.28
CA PRO A 173 -8.46 -3.89 16.20
C PRO A 173 -9.70 -4.67 16.70
N ALA A 174 -9.58 -5.99 16.82
CA ALA A 174 -10.68 -6.83 17.30
C ALA A 174 -11.04 -6.52 18.76
N SER A 175 -10.01 -6.25 19.57
CA SER A 175 -10.08 -5.93 20.99
C SER A 175 -9.24 -4.69 21.32
N GLY A 176 -9.58 -4.02 22.43
CA GLY A 176 -8.89 -2.82 22.90
C GLY A 176 -9.47 -1.53 22.33
N ASP A 177 -9.03 -0.41 22.90
CA ASP A 177 -9.34 0.91 22.38
C ASP A 177 -8.29 1.35 21.37
N SER A 178 -8.77 1.85 20.24
CA SER A 178 -7.97 2.34 19.13
C SER A 178 -8.55 3.65 18.67
N GLU A 179 -7.68 4.62 18.41
CA GLU A 179 -8.06 5.90 17.82
C GLU A 179 -8.04 5.83 16.30
N TRP A 180 -7.23 4.93 15.74
CA TRP A 180 -7.00 4.80 14.32
C TRP A 180 -7.69 3.57 13.73
N GLY A 181 -8.12 3.70 12.48
CA GLY A 181 -8.58 2.59 11.64
C GLY A 181 -8.01 2.68 10.23
N ALA A 182 -8.05 1.56 9.51
CA ALA A 182 -7.61 1.49 8.12
C ALA A 182 -8.81 1.31 7.19
N ILE A 183 -8.90 2.14 6.15
CA ILE A 183 -9.95 1.99 5.13
C ILE A 183 -9.62 0.76 4.28
N GLU A 184 -10.56 -0.19 4.22
CA GLU A 184 -10.46 -1.32 3.32
C GLU A 184 -11.09 -1.04 1.96
N ASN A 185 -12.26 -0.38 1.96
CA ASN A 185 -12.97 0.02 0.75
C ASN A 185 -13.95 1.17 1.04
N ILE A 186 -14.32 1.91 -0.01
CA ILE A 186 -15.35 2.96 0.02
C ILE A 186 -16.45 2.61 -0.99
N LEU A 187 -17.70 2.64 -0.53
CA LEU A 187 -18.92 2.42 -1.30
C LEU A 187 -19.54 3.79 -1.63
N LYS A 188 -19.40 4.21 -2.89
CA LYS A 188 -19.94 5.49 -3.35
C LYS A 188 -21.44 5.40 -3.59
N LYS A 189 -22.21 6.34 -3.05
CA LYS A 189 -23.67 6.40 -3.25
C LYS A 189 -24.08 6.42 -4.73
N ASN A 190 -23.30 7.08 -5.60
CA ASN A 190 -23.63 7.17 -7.03
C ASN A 190 -23.31 5.91 -7.83
N SER A 191 -22.38 5.06 -7.36
CA SER A 191 -21.95 3.89 -8.13
C SER A 191 -23.07 2.86 -8.33
N LEU A 192 -24.06 2.79 -7.42
CA LEU A 192 -25.26 1.96 -7.61
C LEU A 192 -26.22 2.55 -8.65
N GLN A 193 -26.37 3.87 -8.72
CA GLN A 193 -27.24 4.53 -9.70
C GLN A 193 -26.62 4.52 -11.10
N ASP A 194 -25.31 4.69 -11.20
CA ASP A 194 -24.57 4.63 -12.47
C ASP A 194 -24.59 3.21 -13.06
N MET A 195 -24.49 2.17 -12.23
CA MET A 195 -24.65 0.77 -12.67
C MET A 195 -26.08 0.42 -13.11
N VAL A 196 -27.10 1.12 -12.60
CA VAL A 196 -28.50 0.93 -13.03
C VAL A 196 -28.75 1.66 -14.35
N ARG A 197 -28.27 2.89 -14.50
CA ARG A 197 -28.34 3.65 -15.75
C ARG A 197 -27.61 2.97 -16.91
N GLU A 198 -26.41 2.43 -16.66
CA GLU A 198 -25.67 1.66 -17.69
C GLU A 198 -26.37 0.37 -18.13
N LYS A 199 -27.28 -0.18 -17.31
CA LYS A 199 -28.12 -1.32 -17.70
C LYS A 199 -29.34 -0.86 -18.48
N GLU A 200 -29.99 0.22 -18.04
CA GLU A 200 -31.14 0.82 -18.74
C GLU A 200 -30.78 1.28 -20.16
N ASP A 201 -29.59 1.85 -20.36
CA ASP A 201 -29.11 2.27 -21.69
C ASP A 201 -28.73 1.08 -22.60
N LYS A 202 -28.46 -0.11 -22.05
CA LYS A 202 -28.13 -1.32 -22.82
C LYS A 202 -29.35 -2.16 -23.18
N ASP A 203 -30.42 -2.06 -22.39
CA ASP A 203 -31.70 -2.72 -22.63
C ASP A 203 -32.67 -1.85 -23.45
N ALA A 204 -32.30 -0.59 -23.75
CA ALA A 204 -33.02 0.26 -24.69
C ALA A 204 -32.85 -0.24 -26.13
N VAL A 205 -33.86 -0.96 -26.62
CA VAL A 205 -33.98 -1.40 -28.02
C VAL A 205 -33.97 -0.16 -28.93
N PRO A 206 -33.09 -0.09 -29.95
CA PRO A 206 -33.16 0.98 -30.93
C PRO A 206 -34.44 0.76 -31.75
N ASP A 207 -35.33 1.74 -31.71
CA ASP A 207 -36.54 1.81 -32.52
C ASP A 207 -36.12 1.82 -34.00
N GLN A 208 -36.21 0.66 -34.65
CA GLN A 208 -36.05 0.49 -36.07
C GLN A 208 -37.43 0.26 -36.66
N ASP A 209 -37.92 1.24 -37.42
CA ASP A 209 -38.97 1.14 -38.45
C ASP A 209 -39.23 2.58 -38.98
N GLN A 210 -39.25 2.93 -40.27
CA GLN A 210 -39.39 2.19 -41.53
C GLN A 210 -38.83 3.03 -42.69
N ASP A 211 -38.10 2.37 -43.60
CA ASP A 211 -38.03 2.74 -45.02
C ASP A 211 -39.29 2.22 -45.72
N GLN A 212 -40.01 3.01 -46.52
CA GLN A 212 -40.65 2.57 -47.77
C GLN A 212 -40.76 3.70 -48.81
N ASP A 213 -40.51 3.30 -50.06
CA ASP A 213 -40.31 4.06 -51.28
C ASP A 213 -41.53 4.83 -51.83
N GLY A 214 -41.27 5.83 -52.69
CA GLY A 214 -42.30 6.36 -53.59
C GLY A 214 -41.96 7.66 -54.33
N GLU A 215 -41.37 7.52 -55.52
CA GLU A 215 -41.51 8.40 -56.70
C GLU A 215 -40.78 9.77 -56.77
N LYS A 216 -39.83 9.85 -57.72
CA LYS A 216 -39.31 11.09 -58.30
C LYS A 216 -40.13 11.43 -59.55
N GLU A 217 -40.72 12.63 -59.58
CA GLU A 217 -41.08 13.31 -60.83
C GLU A 217 -40.55 14.75 -60.80
N VAL A 218 -39.96 15.16 -61.92
CA VAL A 218 -39.17 16.37 -62.15
C VAL A 218 -40.04 17.53 -62.64
N VAL A 219 -39.80 18.74 -62.13
CA VAL A 219 -40.10 19.98 -62.89
C VAL A 219 -39.07 21.08 -62.58
N PRO A 220 -38.46 21.73 -63.59
CA PRO A 220 -37.41 22.73 -63.39
C PRO A 220 -37.92 24.19 -63.52
N GLY A 221 -37.29 25.09 -62.77
CA GLY A 221 -37.14 26.51 -63.14
C GLY A 221 -37.93 27.53 -62.32
N GLN A 222 -37.22 28.28 -61.47
CA GLN A 222 -37.43 29.73 -61.36
C GLN A 222 -36.12 30.42 -60.93
N ILE A 223 -35.70 31.35 -61.78
CA ILE A 223 -34.55 32.26 -61.68
C ILE A 223 -35.06 33.58 -61.07
N VAL A 224 -34.09 34.37 -60.60
CA VAL A 224 -34.06 35.80 -60.23
C VAL A 224 -34.27 36.06 -58.75
N ASP A 225 -33.55 36.96 -58.09
CA ASP A 225 -32.34 37.77 -58.29
C ASP A 225 -32.22 38.48 -56.92
N ASP A 226 -31.02 38.70 -56.41
CA ASP A 226 -30.68 39.97 -55.75
C ASP A 226 -29.17 39.96 -55.41
N LEU A 227 -28.48 40.76 -56.21
CA LEU A 227 -27.09 41.14 -56.10
C LEU A 227 -26.95 42.36 -55.17
N ASP A 228 -25.82 42.38 -54.47
CA ASP A 228 -25.05 43.54 -54.02
C ASP A 228 -25.65 44.54 -53.02
N SER A 229 -25.06 44.57 -51.80
CA SER A 229 -24.63 45.82 -51.16
C SER A 229 -23.54 45.55 -50.10
N GLU A 230 -22.36 46.14 -50.30
CA GLU A 230 -21.37 46.61 -49.28
C GLU A 230 -20.67 45.53 -48.41
N LEU A 231 -19.38 45.18 -48.52
CA LEU A 231 -18.14 45.88 -48.87
C LEU A 231 -17.86 47.12 -47.99
N GLU A 232 -17.27 46.92 -46.81
CA GLU A 232 -16.09 47.67 -46.30
C GLU A 232 -15.71 47.24 -44.88
N GLY A 233 -14.43 46.92 -44.69
CA GLY A 233 -13.86 46.57 -43.38
C GLY A 233 -12.47 45.93 -43.47
N LEU A 234 -11.60 46.51 -44.28
CA LEU A 234 -10.15 46.26 -44.41
C LEU A 234 -9.45 46.25 -43.02
N GLU A 235 -8.67 45.22 -42.74
CA GLU A 235 -7.18 45.21 -42.72
C GLU A 235 -6.48 46.10 -41.68
N GLY A 236 -5.46 45.52 -41.03
CA GLY A 236 -4.40 46.25 -40.32
C GLY A 236 -3.96 45.52 -39.04
N LEU A 237 -3.07 44.53 -39.14
CA LEU A 237 -1.61 44.64 -38.87
C LEU A 237 -1.29 44.55 -37.36
N VAL A 238 -0.79 43.40 -36.89
CA VAL A 238 0.62 42.96 -36.86
C VAL A 238 1.43 43.68 -35.79
N ASP A 239 1.92 42.85 -34.84
CA ASP A 239 3.20 42.86 -34.10
C ASP A 239 3.94 44.20 -33.85
N ASP A 240 4.34 44.44 -32.60
CA ASP A 240 5.75 44.24 -32.19
C ASP A 240 6.00 44.58 -30.70
N GLU A 241 6.80 43.71 -30.09
CA GLU A 241 7.84 43.87 -29.05
C GLU A 241 7.75 45.00 -27.97
N GLU A 242 7.79 44.58 -26.70
CA GLU A 242 8.98 44.65 -25.81
C GLU A 242 8.83 43.74 -24.58
#